data_AF-A0A537QS58-F1
#
_entry.id   AF-A0A537QS58-F1
#
_cell.length_a   1.000
_cell.length_b   1.000
_cell.length_c   1.000
_cell.angle_alpha   90.00
_cell.angle_beta   90.00
_cell.angle_gamma   90.00
#
_symmetry.space_group_name_H-M   'P 1'
#
loop_
_entity.id
_entity.type
_entity.pdbx_description
1 polymer ?
#
loop_
_entity_poly.entity_id
_entity_poly.type
_entity_poly.pdbx_seq_one_letter_code
_entity_poly.pdbx_strand_id
1 'polypeptide(L)' 'AEGKPREDFIVTVDRSDDSTAFIKARCQLPPRYFTDYLVAMKLGDGWQIVSKSYRYDVRQ' A
#
# COMPACT_ATOMS: atom_id res chain seq x y z
N ALA A 1 7.19 4.48 -17.90
CA ALA A 1 8.06 3.93 -16.85
C ALA A 1 9.49 3.97 -17.37
N GLU A 2 10.38 4.70 -16.71
CA GLU A 2 11.77 4.95 -17.16
C GLU A 2 12.72 3.78 -16.88
N GLY A 3 12.24 2.54 -16.81
CA GLY A 3 13.07 1.35 -16.53
C GLY A 3 13.72 1.32 -15.13
N LYS A 4 13.37 2.24 -14.24
CA LYS A 4 13.87 2.24 -12.85
C LYS A 4 13.40 0.96 -12.14
N PRO A 5 14.25 0.34 -11.29
CA PRO A 5 13.86 -0.85 -10.54
C PRO A 5 12.58 -0.56 -9.72
N ARG A 6 11.79 -1.59 -9.43
CA ARG A 6 10.61 -1.52 -8.57
C ARG A 6 10.89 -2.33 -7.31
N GLU A 7 10.81 -1.69 -6.15
CA GLU A 7 11.07 -2.27 -4.83
C GLU A 7 9.84 -2.07 -3.94
N ASP A 8 8.66 -2.33 -4.50
CA ASP A 8 7.43 -2.33 -3.72
C ASP A 8 7.44 -3.52 -2.76
N PHE A 9 6.96 -3.32 -1.54
CA PHE A 9 7.03 -4.33 -0.49
C PHE A 9 5.83 -4.22 0.46
N ILE A 10 5.12 -5.32 0.68
CA ILE A 10 4.09 -5.39 1.72
C ILE A 10 4.79 -5.57 3.07
N VAL A 11 4.69 -4.56 3.93
CA VAL A 11 5.31 -4.58 5.26
C VAL A 11 4.48 -5.40 6.22
N THR A 12 3.16 -5.22 6.19
CA THR A 12 2.24 -5.88 7.11
C THR A 12 0.87 -5.98 6.47
N VAL A 13 0.20 -7.12 6.70
CA VAL A 13 -1.23 -7.29 6.51
C VAL A 13 -1.80 -7.73 7.85
N ASP A 14 -2.55 -6.84 8.48
CA ASP A 14 -3.29 -7.13 9.70
C ASP A 14 -4.76 -7.36 9.31
N ARG A 15 -5.23 -8.59 9.49
CA ARG A 15 -6.62 -8.96 9.24
C ARG A 15 -7.38 -8.85 10.54
N SER A 16 -8.19 -7.81 10.65
CA SER A 16 -9.06 -7.61 11.82
C SER A 16 -10.15 -8.69 11.88
N ASP A 17 -10.62 -9.16 10.72
CA ASP A 17 -11.59 -10.25 10.57
C ASP A 17 -11.57 -10.87 9.14
N ASP A 18 -12.67 -11.52 8.75
CA ASP A 18 -12.85 -12.15 7.44
C ASP A 18 -13.05 -11.17 6.27
N SER A 19 -13.45 -9.93 6.57
CA SER A 19 -13.86 -8.91 5.61
C SER A 19 -13.15 -7.57 5.76
N THR A 20 -12.27 -7.38 6.74
CA THR A 20 -11.57 -6.12 7.02
C THR A 20 -10.09 -6.36 7.28
N ALA A 21 -9.24 -5.52 6.68
CA ALA A 21 -7.80 -5.57 6.88
C ALA A 21 -7.16 -4.19 6.83
N PHE A 22 -6.10 -4.02 7.62
CA PHE A 22 -5.17 -2.90 7.54
C PHE A 22 -3.87 -3.36 6.88
N ILE A 23 -3.38 -2.62 5.89
CA ILE A 23 -2.17 -2.95 5.15
C ILE A 23 -1.19 -1.78 5.23
N LYS A 24 0.05 -2.10 5.59
CA LYS A 24 1.19 -1.20 5.38
C LYS A 24 1.98 -1.70 4.17
N ALA A 25 2.14 -0.85 3.16
CA ALA A 25 2.93 -1.15 1.97
C ALA A 25 3.99 -0.07 1.74
N ARG A 26 5.14 -0.47 1.22
CA ARG A 26 6.14 0.42 0.64
C ARG A 26 5.96 0.39 -0.87
N CYS A 27 5.89 1.56 -1.48
CA CYS A 27 5.78 1.70 -2.93
C CYS A 27 6.81 2.72 -3.38
N GLN A 28 7.33 2.58 -4.60
CA GLN A 28 8.26 3.58 -5.14
C GLN A 28 7.83 4.14 -6.48
N LEU A 29 7.95 5.47 -6.55
CA LEU A 29 7.89 6.23 -7.78
C LEU A 29 9.05 7.22 -7.76
N PRO A 30 10.28 6.76 -8.06
CA PRO A 30 11.48 7.57 -7.90
C PRO A 30 11.36 8.95 -8.56
N PRO A 31 11.75 10.02 -7.84
CA PRO A 31 12.56 10.00 -6.62
C PRO A 31 11.77 9.84 -5.31
N ARG A 32 10.45 9.62 -5.36
CA ARG A 32 9.59 9.49 -4.17
C ARG A 32 9.43 8.03 -3.73
N TYR A 33 9.57 7.81 -2.43
CA TYR A 33 9.45 6.49 -1.79
C TYR A 33 8.38 6.56 -0.71
N PHE A 34 7.29 5.85 -0.93
CA PHE A 34 6.06 5.94 -0.14
C PHE A 34 6.00 4.86 0.94
N THR A 35 5.41 5.21 2.08
CA THR A 35 4.80 4.26 3.00
C THR A 35 3.30 4.52 2.99
N ASP A 36 2.56 3.60 2.39
CA ASP A 36 1.11 3.61 2.30
C ASP A 36 0.51 2.87 3.50
N TYR A 37 -0.56 3.46 4.04
CA TYR A 37 -1.43 2.87 5.06
C TYR A 37 -2.81 2.72 4.44
N LEU A 38 -3.23 1.48 4.23
CA LEU A 38 -4.45 1.14 3.49
C LEU A 38 -5.43 0.46 4.44
N VAL A 39 -6.70 0.80 4.30
CA VAL A 39 -7.81 0.01 4.85
C VAL A 39 -8.47 -0.69 3.67
N ALA A 40 -8.60 -2.01 3.78
CA ALA A 40 -9.28 -2.84 2.79
C ALA A 40 -10.52 -3.49 3.40
N MET A 41 -11.58 -3.57 2.60
CA MET A 41 -12.82 -4.28 2.94
C MET A 41 -13.17 -5.28 1.84
N LYS A 42 -13.66 -6.46 2.20
CA LYS A 42 -14.20 -7.45 1.29
C LYS A 42 -15.67 -7.19 1.06
N LEU A 43 -15.99 -6.69 -0.14
CA LEU A 43 -17.36 -6.43 -0.60
C LEU A 43 -17.85 -7.60 -1.48
N GLY A 44 -19.03 -7.45 -2.09
CA GLY A 44 -19.60 -8.47 -2.99
C GLY A 44 -18.65 -8.88 -4.12
N ASP A 45 -17.92 -7.91 -4.68
CA ASP A 45 -16.97 -8.11 -5.78
C ASP A 45 -15.52 -8.38 -5.30
N GLY A 46 -15.34 -8.70 -4.01
CA GLY A 46 -14.03 -9.03 -3.42
C GLY A 46 -13.39 -7.89 -2.63
N TRP A 47 -12.08 -7.99 -2.39
CA TRP A 47 -11.32 -7.01 -1.60
C TRP A 47 -11.14 -5.69 -2.34
N GLN A 48 -11.49 -4.60 -1.67
CA GLN A 48 -11.38 -3.23 -2.18
C GLN A 48 -10.62 -2.37 -1.16
N ILE A 49 -9.78 -1.46 -1.64
CA ILE A 49 -9.15 -0.44 -0.79
C ILE A 49 -10.16 0.69 -0.59
N VAL A 50 -10.62 0.88 0.64
CA VAL A 50 -11.64 1.88 0.98
C VAL A 50 -11.05 3.16 1.58
N SER A 51 -9.79 3.12 2.01
CA SER A 51 -9.06 4.30 2.47
C SER A 51 -7.56 4.15 2.23
N LYS A 52 -6.91 5.26 1.92
CA LYS A 52 -5.46 5.38 1.77
C LYS A 52 -4.97 6.66 2.42
N SER A 53 -4.01 6.52 3.32
CA SER A 53 -3.13 7.59 3.77
C SER A 53 -1.70 7.23 3.43
N TYR A 54 -0.83 8.22 3.26
CA TYR A 54 0.56 7.95 2.92
C TYR A 54 1.49 9.03 3.48
N ARG A 55 2.74 8.63 3.68
CA ARG A 55 3.90 9.53 3.75
C ARG A 55 4.87 9.17 2.64
N TYR A 56 5.70 10.11 2.24
CA TYR A 56 6.81 9.80 1.35
C TYR A 56 8.06 10.59 1.74
N ASP A 57 9.19 10.01 1.38
CA ASP A 57 10.48 10.68 1.39
C ASP A 57 10.96 10.84 -0.06
N VAL A 58 11.75 11.87 -0.31
CA VAL A 58 12.47 12.04 -1.59
C VAL A 58 13.90 11.56 -1.37
N ARG A 59 14.41 10.67 -2.23
CA ARG A 59 15.81 10.23 -2.22
C ARG A 59 16.50 10.70 -3.50
N GLN A 60 17.76 11.12 -3.38
CA GLN A 60 18.62 11.47 -4.52
C GLN A 60 19.17 10.21 -5.19
#